data_AF-A0A2E9BA61-F1
#
_entry.id   AF-A0A2E9BA61-F1
#
_cell.length_a   1.000
_cell.length_b   1.000
_cell.length_c   1.000
_cell.angle_alpha   90.00
_cell.angle_beta   90.00
_cell.angle_gamma   90.00
#
_symmetry.space_group_name_H-M   'P 1'
#
loop_
_entity.id
_entity.type
_entity.pdbx_description
1 polymer ?
#
loop_
_entity_poly.entity_id
_entity_poly.type
_entity_poly.pdbx_seq_one_letter_code
_entity_poly.pdbx_strand_id
1 'polypeptide(L)'
;MKIKSILFFQISLFSQKAEVESLIGQSMVLLNLYSISHFLLWLISGRFVLRSWTLFLVLSIGWEFLELFLPYEFAVETWDNKCADIIVNCAGFWVGLWWTKKINH
;
A
#
# COMPACT_ATOMS: atom_id res chain seq x y z
N MET A 1 -2.01 9.35 -17.32
CA MET A 1 -3.29 8.81 -16.82
C MET A 1 -3.11 7.75 -15.72
N LYS A 2 -2.20 6.77 -15.87
CA LYS A 2 -2.14 5.58 -14.99
C LYS A 2 -1.68 5.80 -13.53
N ILE A 3 -0.74 6.72 -13.26
CA ILE A 3 -0.25 7.00 -11.89
C ILE A 3 -1.29 7.73 -11.02
N LYS A 4 -2.09 8.62 -11.61
CA LYS A 4 -3.17 9.32 -10.90
C LYS A 4 -4.19 8.33 -10.31
N SER A 5 -4.45 7.22 -11.00
CA SER A 5 -5.32 6.15 -10.51
C SER A 5 -4.75 5.42 -9.30
N ILE A 6 -3.43 5.20 -9.25
CA ILE A 6 -2.76 4.60 -8.07
C ILE A 6 -2.91 5.53 -6.87
N LEU A 7 -2.58 6.81 -7.04
CA LEU A 7 -2.69 7.81 -5.98
C LEU A 7 -4.13 7.95 -5.48
N PHE A 8 -5.11 7.99 -6.39
CA PHE A 8 -6.52 8.03 -6.03
C PHE A 8 -6.91 6.81 -5.18
N PHE A 9 -6.50 5.61 -5.58
CA PHE A 9 -6.83 4.38 -4.87
C PHE A 9 -6.12 4.31 -3.50
N GLN A 10 -4.87 4.79 -3.38
CA GLN A 10 -4.20 4.92 -2.08
C GLN A 10 -4.97 5.86 -1.14
N ILE A 11 -5.42 7.01 -1.64
CA ILE A 11 -6.23 7.96 -0.85
C ILE A 11 -7.57 7.33 -0.43
N SER A 12 -8.22 6.56 -1.31
CA SER A 12 -9.46 5.85 -0.97
C SER A 12 -9.24 4.79 0.11
N LEU A 13 -8.15 4.01 0.02
CA LEU A 13 -7.81 3.01 1.04
C LEU A 13 -7.47 3.64 2.38
N PHE A 14 -6.81 4.80 2.36
CA PHE A 14 -6.55 5.59 3.55
C PHE A 14 -7.82 6.11 4.21
N SER A 15 -8.77 6.62 3.42
CA SER A 15 -10.07 7.04 3.95
C SER A 15 -10.78 5.88 4.64
N GLN A 16 -10.67 4.66 4.09
CA GLN A 16 -11.25 3.46 4.69
C GLN A 16 -10.51 3.03 5.97
N LYS A 17 -9.16 3.07 6.00
CA LYS A 17 -8.36 2.80 7.22
C LYS A 17 -8.73 3.75 8.34
N ALA A 18 -8.83 5.04 8.03
CA ALA A 18 -9.21 6.08 8.98
C ALA A 18 -10.58 5.83 9.63
N GLU A 19 -11.58 5.49 8.81
CA GLU A 19 -12.93 5.20 9.29
C GLU A 19 -12.97 3.94 10.16
N VAL A 20 -12.35 2.84 9.69
CA VAL A 20 -12.35 1.55 10.41
C VAL A 20 -11.60 1.65 11.74
N GLU A 21 -10.41 2.25 11.76
CA GLU A 21 -9.61 2.31 12.99
C GLU A 21 -10.21 3.24 14.04
N SER A 22 -10.97 4.27 13.63
CA SER A 22 -11.74 5.09 14.58
C SER A 22 -12.85 4.33 15.32
N LEU A 23 -13.31 3.20 14.77
CA LEU A 23 -14.43 2.41 15.30
C LEU A 23 -13.97 1.24 16.19
N ILE A 24 -12.85 0.58 15.83
CA ILE A 24 -12.39 -0.65 16.51
C ILE A 24 -11.07 -0.49 17.27
N GLY A 25 -10.41 0.67 17.18
CA GLY A 25 -9.08 0.88 17.76
C GLY A 25 -7.98 0.14 16.99
N GLN A 26 -6.73 0.50 17.25
CA GLN A 26 -5.60 -0.07 16.54
C GLN A 26 -5.30 -1.51 17.01
N SER A 27 -5.44 -2.48 16.11
CA SER A 27 -5.05 -3.87 16.37
C SER A 27 -3.82 -4.25 15.55
N MET A 28 -2.84 -4.88 16.19
CA MET A 28 -1.63 -5.41 15.55
C MET A 28 -2.00 -6.63 14.69
N VAL A 29 -2.50 -6.41 13.48
CA VAL A 29 -2.93 -7.48 12.59
C VAL A 29 -2.19 -7.37 11.27
N LEU A 30 -1.22 -8.27 11.10
CA LEU A 30 -0.36 -8.41 9.92
C LEU A 30 -1.15 -8.79 8.65
N LEU A 31 -2.39 -9.28 8.81
CA LEU A 31 -3.32 -9.63 7.73
C LEU A 31 -4.71 -9.05 8.00
N ASN A 32 -4.86 -7.76 7.74
CA ASN A 32 -6.16 -7.09 7.70
C ASN A 32 -6.62 -6.92 6.24
N LEU A 33 -7.91 -6.62 6.04
CA LEU A 33 -8.46 -6.20 4.75
C LEU A 33 -7.65 -5.04 4.13
N TYR A 34 -7.08 -4.18 4.97
CA TYR A 34 -6.17 -3.12 4.56
C TYR A 34 -4.89 -3.67 3.90
N SER A 35 -4.19 -4.60 4.55
CA SER A 35 -2.99 -5.25 4.01
C SER A 35 -3.29 -6.03 2.72
N ILE A 36 -4.43 -6.73 2.66
CA ILE A 36 -4.88 -7.40 1.42
C ILE A 36 -5.10 -6.40 0.29
N SER A 37 -5.71 -5.27 0.59
CA SER A 37 -5.99 -4.22 -0.39
C SER A 37 -4.71 -3.59 -0.93
N HIS A 38 -3.72 -3.34 -0.05
CA HIS A 38 -2.39 -2.90 -0.44
C HIS A 38 -1.66 -3.91 -1.32
N PHE A 39 -1.67 -5.19 -0.93
CA PHE A 39 -1.11 -6.27 -1.74
C PHE A 39 -1.68 -6.26 -3.16
N LEU A 40 -3.02 -6.22 -3.28
CA LEU A 40 -3.70 -6.22 -4.57
C LEU A 40 -3.44 -4.95 -5.38
N LEU A 41 -3.43 -3.78 -4.73
CA LEU A 41 -3.09 -2.51 -5.36
C LEU A 41 -1.71 -2.59 -6.01
N TRP A 42 -0.71 -3.04 -5.26
CA TRP A 42 0.67 -3.11 -5.74
C TRP A 42 0.90 -4.23 -6.74
N LEU A 43 0.17 -5.34 -6.62
CA LEU A 43 0.13 -6.40 -7.64
C LEU A 43 -0.38 -5.87 -8.97
N ILE A 44 -1.55 -5.23 -8.97
CA ILE A 44 -2.15 -4.65 -10.19
C ILE A 44 -1.23 -3.55 -10.75
N SER A 45 -0.64 -2.74 -9.86
CA SER A 45 0.29 -1.68 -10.25
C SER A 45 1.54 -2.25 -10.91
N GLY A 46 2.19 -3.25 -10.33
CA GLY A 46 3.34 -3.96 -10.92
C GLY A 46 2.99 -4.69 -12.21
N ARG A 47 1.73 -5.15 -12.34
CA ARG A 47 1.27 -5.86 -13.53
C ARG A 47 0.99 -4.95 -14.73
N PHE A 48 0.41 -3.77 -14.51
CA PHE A 48 -0.20 -2.97 -15.59
C PHE A 48 0.27 -1.51 -15.65
N VAL A 49 0.84 -0.95 -14.58
CA VAL A 49 1.09 0.48 -14.44
C VAL A 49 2.57 0.82 -14.30
N LEU A 50 3.24 0.24 -13.30
CA LEU A 50 4.62 0.55 -12.93
C LEU A 50 5.52 -0.66 -13.24
N ARG A 51 6.69 -0.39 -13.83
CA ARG A 51 7.74 -1.39 -14.04
C ARG A 51 9.03 -1.09 -13.27
N SER A 52 9.13 0.11 -12.69
CA SER A 52 10.30 0.59 -11.97
C SER A 52 10.13 0.41 -10.46
N TRP A 53 11.07 -0.32 -9.85
CA TRP A 53 11.17 -0.45 -8.40
C TRP A 53 11.38 0.90 -7.70
N THR A 54 12.11 1.82 -8.33
CA THR A 54 12.35 3.16 -7.76
C THR A 54 11.04 3.94 -7.59
N LEU A 55 10.19 3.96 -8.63
CA LEU A 55 8.89 4.64 -8.55
C LEU A 55 7.96 3.98 -7.53
N PHE A 56 7.98 2.65 -7.47
CA PHE A 56 7.25 1.89 -6.46
C PHE A 56 7.68 2.27 -5.03
N LEU A 57 8.99 2.24 -4.75
CA LEU A 57 9.50 2.54 -3.40
C LEU A 57 9.22 3.97 -2.98
N VAL A 58 9.38 4.94 -3.88
CA VAL A 58 9.05 6.34 -3.60
C VAL A 58 7.57 6.50 -3.23
N LEU A 59 6.67 5.82 -3.93
CA LEU A 59 5.23 5.90 -3.65
C LEU A 59 4.84 5.11 -2.38
N SER A 60 5.42 3.94 -2.17
CA SER A 60 5.11 3.08 -1.01
C SER A 60 5.65 3.68 0.29
N ILE A 61 6.93 4.05 0.33
CA ILE A 61 7.55 4.66 1.52
C ILE A 61 7.07 6.11 1.68
N GLY A 62 6.90 6.84 0.57
CA GLY A 62 6.37 8.20 0.61
C GLY A 62 4.97 8.27 1.21
N TRP A 63 4.16 7.21 1.02
CA TRP A 63 2.85 7.10 1.65
C TRP A 63 2.96 6.94 3.17
N GLU A 64 3.76 5.98 3.63
CA GLU A 64 4.02 5.78 5.07
C GLU A 64 4.58 7.04 5.76
N PHE A 65 5.45 7.76 5.06
CA PHE A 65 6.01 9.02 5.57
C PHE A 65 4.96 10.14 5.60
N LEU A 66 4.09 10.22 4.59
CA LEU A 66 3.01 11.22 4.55
C LEU A 66 2.03 11.02 5.72
N GLU A 67 1.73 9.78 6.08
CA GLU A 67 0.86 9.47 7.22
C GLU A 67 1.37 10.07 8.53
N LEU A 68 2.68 10.16 8.75
CA LEU A 68 3.28 10.75 9.96
C LEU A 68 2.97 12.24 10.14
N PHE A 69 2.60 12.96 9.07
CA PHE A 69 2.27 14.38 9.13
C PHE A 69 0.76 14.64 9.23
N LEU A 70 -0.06 13.59 9.16
CA LEU A 70 -1.50 13.72 9.20
C LEU A 70 -1.98 13.64 10.67
N PRO A 71 -2.79 14.60 11.14
CA PRO A 71 -3.19 14.71 12.54
C PRO A 71 -4.37 13.77 12.85
N TYR A 72 -4.19 12.47 12.61
CA TYR A 72 -5.22 11.46 12.86
C TYR A 72 -4.73 10.38 13.82
N GLU A 73 -5.61 9.84 14.66
CA GLU A 73 -5.23 8.85 15.68
C GLU A 73 -4.69 7.53 15.11
N PHE A 74 -5.06 7.19 13.87
CA PHE A 74 -4.51 6.03 13.16
C PHE A 74 -3.08 6.25 12.62
N ALA A 75 -2.65 7.51 12.48
CA ALA A 75 -1.27 7.81 12.06
C ALA A 75 -0.26 7.47 13.18
N VAL A 76 -0.75 7.35 14.42
CA VAL A 76 0.03 6.92 15.59
C VAL A 76 0.02 5.40 15.69
N GLU A 77 0.34 4.71 14.59
CA GLU A 77 0.49 3.26 14.60
C GLU A 77 1.90 2.81 14.97
N THR A 78 2.01 1.56 15.39
CA THR A 78 3.32 0.99 15.72
C THR A 78 4.20 0.93 14.47
N TRP A 79 5.50 1.12 14.68
CA TRP A 79 6.49 0.97 13.62
C TRP A 79 6.45 -0.42 12.97
N ASP A 80 6.00 -1.45 13.69
CA ASP A 80 5.85 -2.80 13.17
C ASP A 80 4.75 -2.90 12.11
N ASN A 81 3.62 -2.20 12.29
CA ASN A 81 2.54 -2.15 11.29
C ASN A 81 3.00 -1.43 10.02
N LYS A 82 3.69 -0.29 10.17
CA LYS A 82 4.28 0.44 9.03
C LYS A 82 5.28 -0.41 8.24
N CYS A 83 6.13 -1.15 8.96
CA CYS A 83 7.05 -2.09 8.34
C CYS A 83 6.31 -3.22 7.61
N ALA A 84 5.26 -3.77 8.23
CA ALA A 84 4.44 -4.81 7.61
C ALA A 84 3.76 -4.31 6.33
N ASP A 85 3.24 -3.09 6.32
CA ASP A 85 2.63 -2.49 5.13
C ASP A 85 3.65 -2.36 3.98
N ILE A 86 4.88 -1.91 4.26
CA ILE A 86 5.96 -1.88 3.25
C ILE A 86 6.29 -3.28 2.73
N ILE A 87 6.37 -4.29 3.60
CA ILE A 87 6.65 -5.68 3.21
C ILE A 87 5.56 -6.22 2.29
N VAL A 88 4.29 -6.00 2.65
CA VAL A 88 3.12 -6.43 1.87
C VAL A 88 3.08 -5.71 0.52
N ASN A 89 3.40 -4.42 0.49
CA ASN A 89 3.54 -3.63 -0.73
C ASN A 89 4.61 -4.21 -1.66
N CYS A 90 5.78 -4.54 -1.11
CA CYS A 90 6.88 -5.14 -1.86
C CYS A 90 6.50 -6.51 -2.44
N ALA A 91 5.82 -7.35 -1.64
CA ALA A 91 5.34 -8.66 -2.08
C ALA A 91 4.34 -8.53 -3.24
N GLY A 92 3.34 -7.64 -3.11
CA GLY A 92 2.37 -7.38 -4.16
C GLY A 92 3.04 -6.92 -5.45
N PHE A 93 3.90 -5.90 -5.36
CA PHE A 93 4.59 -5.35 -6.52
C PHE A 93 5.49 -6.37 -7.22
N TRP A 94 6.26 -7.14 -6.46
CA TRP A 94 7.13 -8.19 -7.00
C TRP A 94 6.33 -9.27 -7.74
N VAL A 95 5.23 -9.75 -7.16
CA VAL A 95 4.33 -10.73 -7.81
C VAL A 95 3.77 -10.16 -9.11
N GLY A 96 3.35 -8.89 -9.12
CA GLY A 96 2.87 -8.20 -10.33
C GLY A 96 3.92 -8.14 -11.45
N LEU A 97 5.17 -7.83 -11.11
CA LEU A 97 6.28 -7.81 -12.06
C LEU A 97 6.62 -9.21 -12.57
N TRP A 98 6.70 -10.20 -11.68
CA TRP A 98 6.96 -11.59 -12.04
C TRP A 98 5.91 -12.12 -13.02
N TRP A 99 4.63 -11.88 -12.74
CA TRP A 99 3.54 -12.26 -13.63
C TRP A 99 3.67 -11.55 -15.00
N THR A 100 4.00 -10.26 -15.01
CA THR A 100 4.23 -9.54 -16.27
C THR A 100 5.33 -10.20 -17.10
N LYS A 101 6.45 -10.59 -16.48
CA LYS A 101 7.55 -11.23 -17.20
C LYS A 101 7.16 -12.60 -17.76
N LYS A 102 6.41 -13.40 -17.00
CA LYS A 102 5.97 -14.75 -17.40
C LYS A 102 5.07 -14.76 -18.64
N ILE A 103 4.22 -13.75 -18.84
CA ILE A 103 3.30 -13.69 -20.00
C ILE A 103 4.02 -13.22 -21.28
N ASN A 104 5.11 -12.47 -21.16
CA ASN A 104 5.83 -11.93 -22.31
C ASN A 104 6.97 -12.85 -22.80
N HIS A 105 7.05 -14.08 -22.29
CA HIS A 105 7.91 -15.17 -22.71
C HIS A 105 7.05 -16.30 -23.26
#